data_AF-F4AYB4-F1
#
_entry.id   AF-F4AYB4-F1
#
_cell.length_a   1.000
_cell.length_b   1.000
_cell.length_c   1.000
_cell.angle_alpha   90.00
_cell.angle_beta   90.00
_cell.angle_gamma   90.00
#
_symmetry.space_group_name_H-M   'P 1'
#
loop_
_entity.id
_entity.type
_entity.pdbx_description
1 polymer ?
#
loop_
_entity_poly.entity_id
_entity_poly.type
_entity_poly.pdbx_seq_one_letter_code
_entity_poly.pdbx_strand_id
1 'polypeptide(L)' 'MAKKSVASLQTGSKRLTKAIKMVKSPKSGAYTFVEAVMAPDQVSDFLAKK' A
#
# COMPACT_ATOMS: atom_id res chain seq x y z
N MET A 1 29.05 35.57 -11.42
CA MET A 1 27.69 35.00 -11.29
C MET A 1 27.82 33.56 -10.81
N ALA A 2 27.70 33.31 -9.50
CA ALA A 2 27.80 31.95 -8.96
C ALA A 2 26.50 31.19 -9.28
N LYS A 3 26.60 30.09 -10.03
CA LYS A 3 25.47 29.17 -10.23
C LYS A 3 25.14 28.54 -8.87
N LYS A 4 24.17 29.10 -8.17
CA LYS A 4 23.59 28.45 -6.98
C LYS A 4 22.85 27.21 -7.47
N SER A 5 23.46 26.05 -7.32
CA SER A 5 22.76 24.78 -7.47
C SER A 5 21.66 24.74 -6.41
N VAL A 6 20.42 24.88 -6.83
CA VAL A 6 19.26 24.68 -5.96
C VAL A 6 19.09 23.18 -5.82
N ALA A 7 19.43 22.63 -4.66
CA ALA A 7 19.13 21.25 -4.33
C ALA A 7 17.59 21.12 -4.19
N SER A 8 16.94 20.44 -5.13
CA SER A 8 15.52 20.11 -4.99
C SER A 8 15.37 19.05 -3.90
N LEU A 9 14.58 19.35 -2.86
CA LEU A 9 14.18 18.34 -1.88
C LEU A 9 13.20 17.38 -2.59
N GLN A 10 13.56 16.11 -2.76
CA GLN A 10 12.62 15.12 -3.30
C GLN A 10 11.51 14.86 -2.27
N THR A 11 10.45 15.68 -2.33
CA THR A 11 9.23 15.48 -1.57
C THR A 11 8.43 14.36 -2.22
N GLY A 12 8.79 13.13 -1.87
CA GLY A 12 8.22 11.92 -2.42
C GLY A 12 8.76 10.71 -1.67
N SER A 13 8.47 10.62 -0.37
CA SER A 13 8.72 9.37 0.36
C SER A 13 7.92 8.26 -0.30
N LYS A 14 8.55 7.10 -0.54
CA LYS A 14 7.85 5.88 -0.97
C LYS A 14 6.94 5.42 0.17
N ARG A 15 5.76 6.04 0.26
CA ARG A 15 4.73 5.68 1.23
C ARG A 15 4.17 4.32 0.84
N LEU A 16 4.34 3.35 1.71
CA LEU A 16 3.72 2.03 1.58
C LEU A 16 2.57 1.93 2.58
N THR A 17 1.53 1.20 2.19
CA THR A 17 0.35 0.95 3.02
C THR A 17 0.19 -0.54 3.24
N LYS A 18 -0.04 -0.94 4.49
CA LYS A 18 -0.44 -2.32 4.84
C LYS A 18 -1.95 -2.44 4.67
N ALA A 19 -2.39 -3.20 3.68
CA ALA A 19 -3.80 -3.52 3.47
C ALA A 19 -4.13 -4.86 4.10
N ILE A 20 -5.21 -4.93 4.87
CA ILE A 20 -5.67 -6.16 5.55
C ILE A 20 -7.08 -6.47 5.04
N LYS A 21 -7.26 -7.66 4.46
CA LYS A 21 -8.55 -8.15 3.97
C LYS A 21 -8.98 -9.38 4.78
N MET A 22 -10.27 -9.44 5.12
CA MET A 22 -10.87 -10.66 5.65
C MET A 22 -11.24 -11.62 4.52
N VAL A 23 -10.84 -12.88 4.63
CA VAL A 23 -11.18 -13.95 3.68
C VAL A 23 -11.85 -15.08 4.46
N LYS A 24 -12.96 -15.60 3.93
CA LYS A 24 -13.65 -16.73 4.55
C LYS A 24 -12.92 -18.03 4.22
N SER A 25 -12.51 -18.78 5.24
CA SER A 25 -11.89 -20.09 5.09
C SER A 25 -12.90 -21.07 4.47
N PRO A 26 -12.58 -21.74 3.34
CA PRO A 26 -13.48 -22.70 2.72
C PRO A 26 -13.65 -23.98 3.56
N LYS A 27 -12.67 -24.28 4.44
CA LYS A 27 -12.67 -25.51 5.26
C LYS A 27 -13.48 -25.37 6.55
N SER A 28 -13.40 -24.22 7.20
CA SER A 28 -13.95 -24.02 8.55
C SER A 28 -15.04 -22.95 8.62
N GLY A 29 -15.25 -22.17 7.54
CA GLY A 29 -16.19 -21.05 7.53
C GLY A 29 -15.78 -19.85 8.39
N ALA A 30 -14.67 -19.94 9.13
CA ALA A 30 -14.10 -18.86 9.91
C ALA A 30 -13.44 -17.80 9.01
N TYR A 31 -13.38 -16.56 9.48
CA TYR A 31 -12.68 -15.48 8.79
C TYR A 31 -11.20 -15.49 9.18
N THR A 32 -10.33 -15.42 8.17
CA THR A 32 -8.89 -15.23 8.32
C THR A 32 -8.50 -13.88 7.73
N PHE A 33 -7.45 -13.28 8.27
CA PHE A 33 -6.92 -12.02 7.75
C PHE A 33 -5.75 -12.30 6.81
N VAL A 34 -5.80 -11.70 5.62
CA VAL A 34 -4.71 -11.68 4.65
C VAL A 34 -4.17 -10.27 4.58
N GLU A 35 -2.85 -10.13 4.79
CA GLU A 35 -2.17 -8.85 4.78
C GLU A 35 -1.19 -8.73 3.61
N ALA A 36 -1.11 -7.54 3.02
CA ALA A 36 -0.17 -7.22 1.97
C ALA A 36 0.30 -5.77 2.10
N VAL A 37 1.60 -5.54 1.88
CA VAL A 37 2.20 -4.20 1.83
C VAL A 37 2.28 -3.77 0.38
N MET A 38 1.62 -2.66 0.03
CA MET A 38 1.50 -2.17 -1.35
C MET A 38 1.50 -0.64 -1.40
N ALA A 39 1.52 -0.10 -2.62
CA ALA A 39 1.38 1.33 -2.82
C ALA A 39 -0.06 1.80 -2.51
N PRO A 40 -0.27 3.01 -1.95
CA PRO A 40 -1.57 3.49 -1.48
C PRO A 40 -2.67 3.50 -2.55
N ASP A 41 -2.30 3.72 -3.80
CA ASP A 41 -3.15 3.70 -5.00
C ASP A 41 -3.70 2.30 -5.33
N GLN A 42 -2.98 1.24 -4.94
CA GLN A 42 -3.37 -0.14 -5.22
C GLN A 42 -4.27 -0.77 -4.14
N VAL A 43 -4.48 -0.07 -3.03
CA VAL A 43 -5.23 -0.59 -1.87
C VAL A 43 -6.70 -0.84 -2.24
N SER A 44 -7.33 0.05 -2.99
CA SER A 44 -8.73 -0.07 -3.39
C SER A 44 -8.99 -1.32 -4.22
N ASP A 45 -8.11 -1.59 -5.19
CA ASP A 45 -8.20 -2.78 -6.05
C ASP A 45 -7.99 -4.08 -5.25
N PHE A 46 -7.06 -4.06 -4.30
CA PHE A 46 -6.82 -5.19 -3.40
C PHE A 46 -8.05 -5.53 -2.55
N LEU A 47 -8.74 -4.52 -2.02
CA LEU A 47 -9.93 -4.71 -1.18
C LEU A 47 -11.16 -5.11 -2.00
N ALA A 48 -11.26 -4.67 -3.27
CA ALA A 48 -12.38 -4.99 -4.14
C ALA A 48 -12.37 -6.44 -4.66
N LYS A 49 -11.20 -7.08 -4.70
CA LYS A 49 -11.06 -8.49 -5.10
C LYS A 49 -11.83 -9.36 -4.11
N LYS A 50 -12.74 -10.23 -4.57
CA LYS A 50 -13.51 -11.15 -3.70
C LYS A 50 -12.70 -12.36 -3.27
#